data_AF-A0A2S2P1T9-F1
#
_entry.id   AF-A0A2S2P1T9-F1
#
_cell.length_a   1.000
_cell.length_b   1.000
_cell.length_c   1.000
_cell.angle_alpha   90.00
_cell.angle_beta   90.00
_cell.angle_gamma   90.00
#
_symmetry.space_group_name_H-M   'P 1'
#
loop_
_entity.id
_entity.type
_entity.pdbx_description
1 polymer ?
#
loop_
_entity_poly.entity_id
_entity_poly.type
_entity_poly.pdbx_seq_one_letter_code
_entity_poly.pdbx_strand_id
1 'polypeptide(L)'
;MEHLCPEINQLVSCFTCGSQTLPPYRLCANAHVACPPCTKYLSRCACGCCFLRRSNTTFNWLVFAMKLQCKYRNNYSDDGWRLSKPGQVDCSNKWFSVQELRDHYQTGCIRNLFTCPVQDCGHVARVDTITNHYETAHGPFELLSPSDYQQAPNCVMFELPIKLR
;
A
#
# COMPACT_ATOMS: atom_id res chain seq x y z
N MET A 1 -6.02 12.59 28.57
CA MET A 1 -6.04 11.33 27.80
C MET A 1 -6.10 11.70 26.34
N GLU A 2 -5.13 11.28 25.53
CA GLU A 2 -5.18 11.48 24.08
C GLU A 2 -6.23 10.52 23.52
N HIS A 3 -7.41 11.03 23.18
CA HIS A 3 -8.45 10.26 22.51
C HIS A 3 -8.01 9.98 21.07
N LEU A 4 -7.24 8.91 20.86
CA LEU A 4 -6.92 8.40 19.54
C LEU A 4 -8.20 7.88 18.89
N CYS A 5 -8.58 8.45 17.75
CA CYS A 5 -9.76 8.05 16.99
C CYS A 5 -9.68 6.54 16.65
N PRO A 6 -10.66 5.71 17.06
CA PRO A 6 -10.61 4.26 16.85
C PRO A 6 -10.54 3.86 15.37
N GLU A 7 -10.95 4.77 14.47
CA GLU A 7 -10.97 4.55 13.02
C GLU A 7 -9.77 5.14 12.28
N ILE A 8 -8.72 5.56 12.99
CA ILE A 8 -7.54 6.18 12.37
C ILE A 8 -6.91 5.32 11.27
N ASN A 9 -6.95 4.00 11.42
CA ASN A 9 -6.43 3.08 10.40
C ASN A 9 -7.28 3.10 9.13
N GLN A 10 -8.61 3.27 9.24
CA GLN A 10 -9.50 3.42 8.09
C GLN A 10 -9.24 4.75 7.36
N LEU A 11 -8.98 5.82 8.11
CA LEU A 11 -8.66 7.13 7.53
C LEU A 11 -7.44 7.09 6.60
N VAL A 12 -6.46 6.23 6.90
CA VAL A 12 -5.21 6.13 6.12
C VAL A 12 -5.19 4.95 5.15
N SER A 13 -6.28 4.19 5.04
CA SER A 13 -6.38 3.06 4.11
C SER A 13 -6.77 3.54 2.71
N CYS A 14 -6.09 3.01 1.69
CA CYS A 14 -6.49 3.19 0.31
C CYS A 14 -7.89 2.62 0.09
N PHE A 15 -8.81 3.42 -0.43
CA PHE A 15 -10.17 2.97 -0.67
C PHE A 15 -10.27 1.90 -1.76
N THR A 16 -9.33 1.89 -2.72
CA THR A 16 -9.34 0.93 -3.81
C THR A 16 -8.84 -0.46 -3.39
N CYS A 17 -7.75 -0.53 -2.62
CA CYS A 17 -7.09 -1.82 -2.32
C CYS A 17 -6.98 -2.12 -0.82
N GLY A 18 -7.54 -1.26 0.04
CA GLY A 18 -7.49 -1.39 1.50
C GLY A 18 -6.12 -1.17 2.14
N SER A 19 -5.05 -0.99 1.34
CA SER A 19 -3.70 -0.91 1.87
C SER A 19 -3.49 0.37 2.71
N GLN A 20 -2.83 0.23 3.87
CA GLN A 20 -2.40 1.41 4.63
C GLN A 20 -1.45 2.25 3.79
N THR A 21 -1.79 3.53 3.64
CA THR A 21 -1.05 4.53 2.89
C THR A 21 -0.46 5.54 3.86
N LEU A 22 0.73 6.08 3.55
CA LEU A 22 1.36 7.16 4.31
C LEU A 22 1.37 8.45 3.48
N PRO A 23 1.43 9.64 4.10
CA PRO A 23 1.62 10.90 3.37
C PRO A 23 2.81 10.84 2.40
N PRO A 24 2.77 11.57 1.27
CA PRO A 24 1.72 12.52 0.88
C PRO A 24 0.48 11.83 0.26
N TYR A 25 -0.70 12.14 0.79
CA TYR A 25 -1.97 11.58 0.30
C TYR A 25 -2.48 12.33 -0.92
N ARG A 26 -2.84 11.56 -1.94
CA ARG A 26 -3.75 12.00 -2.99
C ARG A 26 -5.14 11.44 -2.69
N LEU A 27 -6.14 12.28 -2.84
CA LEU A 27 -7.54 11.91 -2.62
C LEU A 27 -8.28 11.87 -3.96
N CYS A 28 -9.38 11.12 -4.04
CA CYS A 28 -10.35 11.31 -5.13
C CYS A 28 -11.27 12.50 -4.87
N ALA A 29 -12.12 12.85 -5.83
CA ALA A 29 -13.09 13.95 -5.68
C ALA A 29 -14.05 13.77 -4.47
N ASN A 30 -14.30 12.54 -4.04
CA ASN A 30 -15.09 12.21 -2.84
C ASN A 30 -14.22 12.05 -1.57
N ALA A 31 -13.00 12.60 -1.56
CA ALA A 31 -12.08 12.58 -0.44
C ALA A 31 -11.57 11.19 0.02
N HIS A 32 -11.74 10.14 -0.77
CA HIS A 32 -11.15 8.83 -0.47
C HIS A 32 -9.62 8.82 -0.65
N VAL A 33 -8.90 8.22 0.30
CA VAL A 33 -7.45 8.03 0.22
C VAL A 33 -7.08 7.06 -0.89
N ALA A 34 -6.04 7.39 -1.65
CA ALA A 34 -5.48 6.54 -2.68
C ALA A 34 -3.98 6.31 -2.46
N CYS A 35 -3.55 5.05 -2.50
CA CYS A 35 -2.13 4.70 -2.40
C CYS A 35 -1.39 5.03 -3.71
N PRO A 36 -0.06 5.28 -3.65
CA PRO A 36 0.72 5.57 -4.84
C PRO A 36 0.55 4.55 -5.98
N PRO A 37 0.58 3.22 -5.73
CA PRO A 37 0.34 2.23 -6.78
C PRO A 37 -1.03 2.39 -7.47
N CYS A 38 -2.12 2.54 -6.69
CA CYS A 38 -3.45 2.72 -7.28
C CYS A 38 -3.56 4.02 -8.08
N THR A 39 -2.99 5.13 -7.60
CA THR A 39 -3.00 6.38 -8.38
C THR A 39 -2.11 6.36 -9.61
N LYS A 40 -1.18 5.40 -9.68
CA LYS A 40 -0.27 5.23 -10.79
C LYS A 40 -0.87 4.39 -11.90
N TYR A 41 -1.53 3.28 -11.56
CA TYR A 41 -2.05 2.33 -12.55
C TYR A 41 -3.53 2.53 -12.87
N LEU A 42 -4.28 3.27 -12.05
CA LEU A 42 -5.71 3.50 -12.25
C LEU A 42 -5.97 4.97 -12.54
N SER A 43 -6.83 5.22 -13.53
CA SER A 43 -7.32 6.58 -13.82
C SER A 43 -8.36 7.06 -12.81
N ARG A 44 -9.01 6.15 -12.08
CA ARG A 44 -10.10 6.44 -11.14
C ARG A 44 -10.00 5.64 -9.84
N CYS A 45 -10.60 6.18 -8.80
CA CYS A 45 -10.84 5.48 -7.53
C CYS A 45 -11.94 4.42 -7.71
N ALA A 46 -11.97 3.41 -6.85
CA ALA A 46 -13.03 2.39 -6.84
C ALA A 46 -14.45 2.98 -6.68
N CYS A 47 -14.59 4.19 -6.12
CA CYS A 47 -15.86 4.90 -6.09
C CYS A 47 -16.28 5.54 -7.43
N GLY A 48 -15.50 5.37 -8.50
CA GLY A 48 -15.76 5.92 -9.84
C GLY A 48 -15.30 7.37 -10.06
N CYS A 49 -14.79 8.05 -9.03
CA CYS A 49 -14.30 9.42 -9.13
C CYS A 49 -12.83 9.51 -9.54
N CYS A 50 -12.46 10.59 -10.24
CA CYS A 50 -11.07 10.88 -10.59
C CYS A 50 -10.24 11.21 -9.35
N PHE A 51 -8.96 10.84 -9.39
CA PHE A 51 -7.97 11.30 -8.41
C PHE A 51 -7.64 12.77 -8.61
N LEU A 52 -7.55 13.52 -7.51
CA LEU A 52 -7.04 14.89 -7.54
C LEU A 52 -5.56 14.89 -7.93
N ARG A 53 -5.15 15.90 -8.68
CA ARG A 53 -3.75 16.01 -9.18
C ARG A 53 -2.75 16.29 -8.05
N ARG A 54 -3.16 17.08 -7.06
CA ARG A 54 -2.30 17.51 -5.95
C ARG A 54 -2.57 16.68 -4.70
N SER A 55 -1.56 16.58 -3.85
CA SER A 55 -1.74 16.01 -2.52
C SER A 55 -2.60 16.94 -1.65
N ASN A 56 -3.32 16.37 -0.68
CA ASN A 56 -4.10 17.15 0.26
C ASN A 56 -3.23 17.55 1.45
N THR A 57 -2.77 18.81 1.45
CA THR A 57 -1.88 19.36 2.47
C THR A 57 -2.48 19.22 3.87
N THR A 58 -3.71 19.69 4.10
CA THR A 58 -4.36 19.65 5.42
C THR A 58 -4.45 18.24 5.98
N PHE A 59 -4.84 17.27 5.15
CA PHE A 59 -4.92 15.87 5.58
C PHE A 59 -3.53 15.28 5.88
N ASN A 60 -2.50 15.65 5.11
CA ASN A 60 -1.12 15.27 5.43
C ASN A 60 -0.70 15.81 6.81
N TRP A 61 -0.95 17.09 7.10
CA TRP A 61 -0.62 17.70 8.40
C TRP A 61 -1.33 16.98 9.55
N LEU A 62 -2.62 16.68 9.38
CA LEU A 62 -3.37 15.90 10.37
C LEU A 62 -2.68 14.56 10.65
N VAL A 63 -2.34 13.80 9.59
CA VAL A 63 -1.72 12.48 9.77
C VAL A 63 -0.29 12.55 10.30
N PHE A 64 0.49 13.58 9.95
CA PHE A 64 1.82 13.79 10.53
C PHE A 64 1.78 14.07 12.03
N ALA A 65 0.71 14.70 12.54
CA ALA A 65 0.51 14.93 13.96
C ALA A 65 0.04 13.68 14.72
N MET A 66 -0.39 12.63 14.01
CA MET A 66 -0.89 11.40 14.61
C MET A 66 0.20 10.32 14.71
N LYS A 67 -0.05 9.32 15.57
CA LYS A 67 0.68 8.06 15.56
C LYS A 67 -0.16 6.97 14.90
N LEU A 68 0.49 6.12 14.13
CA LEU A 68 -0.12 5.00 13.40
C LEU A 68 0.50 3.69 13.87
N GLN A 69 -0.23 2.60 13.70
CA GLN A 69 0.31 1.26 13.92
C GLN A 69 0.58 0.57 12.59
N CYS A 70 1.48 -0.41 12.59
CA CYS A 70 1.73 -1.26 11.44
C CYS A 70 0.46 -2.00 10.99
N LYS A 71 0.20 -2.07 9.68
CA LYS A 71 -0.95 -2.79 9.10
C LYS A 71 -0.86 -4.31 9.31
N TYR A 72 0.35 -4.82 9.54
CA TYR A 72 0.61 -6.24 9.77
C TYR A 72 0.57 -6.66 11.24
N ARG A 73 0.19 -5.77 12.17
CA ARG A 73 0.18 -6.03 13.62
C ARG A 73 -0.81 -7.12 14.04
N ASN A 74 -1.96 -7.20 13.38
CA ASN A 74 -3.09 -8.06 13.76
C ASN A 74 -3.08 -9.43 13.07
N ASN A 75 -2.20 -9.66 12.10
CA ASN A 75 -2.07 -10.98 11.45
C ASN A 75 -1.31 -11.96 12.38
N TYR A 76 -1.79 -12.12 13.60
CA TYR A 76 -1.51 -13.27 14.45
C TYR A 76 -2.40 -14.43 13.98
N SER A 77 -2.15 -14.91 12.77
CA SER A 77 -2.77 -16.14 12.27
C SER A 77 -1.65 -17.15 12.07
N ASP A 78 -1.40 -17.89 13.14
CA ASP A 78 -1.23 -19.35 13.14
C ASP A 78 -0.45 -20.01 11.99
N ASP A 79 0.79 -19.58 11.76
CA ASP A 79 1.81 -20.49 11.20
C ASP A 79 2.95 -20.57 12.21
N GLY A 80 3.14 -21.78 12.75
CA GLY A 80 4.03 -22.13 13.86
C GLY A 80 5.53 -21.96 13.61
N TRP A 81 5.96 -20.89 12.94
CA TRP A 81 7.36 -20.51 12.77
C TRP A 81 7.70 -19.38 13.73
N ARG A 82 7.73 -19.71 15.02
CA ARG A 82 8.47 -18.92 16.02
C ARG A 82 9.97 -19.14 15.80
N LEU A 83 10.53 -18.45 14.84
CA LEU A 83 11.97 -18.19 14.81
C LEU A 83 12.17 -16.69 14.91
N SER A 84 12.22 -16.23 16.16
CA SER A 84 12.75 -14.93 16.54
C SER A 84 14.23 -14.88 16.13
N LYS A 85 14.52 -14.54 14.87
CA LYS A 85 15.90 -14.29 14.43
C LYS A 85 16.37 -12.96 15.04
N PRO A 86 17.64 -12.85 15.45
CA PRO A 86 18.21 -11.57 15.86
C PRO A 86 18.10 -10.55 14.72
N GLY A 87 17.59 -9.34 15.00
CA GLY A 87 17.36 -8.27 14.00
C GLY A 87 15.92 -8.19 13.45
N GLN A 88 15.00 -9.02 13.94
CA GLN A 88 13.57 -8.90 13.60
C GLN A 88 12.93 -7.74 14.37
N VAL A 89 12.51 -6.68 13.66
CA VAL A 89 11.71 -5.62 14.27
C VAL A 89 10.28 -6.12 14.37
N ASP A 90 9.90 -6.43 15.61
CA ASP A 90 8.56 -6.87 15.96
C ASP A 90 7.50 -5.87 15.43
N CYS A 91 6.52 -6.41 14.69
CA CYS A 91 5.36 -5.65 14.22
C CYS A 91 4.27 -5.56 15.29
N SER A 92 4.56 -5.98 16.54
CA SER A 92 3.67 -5.85 17.69
C SER A 92 3.16 -4.42 17.86
N ASN A 93 2.12 -4.27 18.69
CA ASN A 93 1.22 -3.10 18.88
C ASN A 93 1.85 -1.72 19.16
N LYS A 94 3.13 -1.51 18.84
CA LYS A 94 3.83 -0.25 18.80
C LYS A 94 3.13 0.77 17.91
N TRP A 95 3.16 2.00 18.39
CA TRP A 95 2.72 3.20 17.70
C TRP A 95 3.94 3.92 17.14
N PHE A 96 3.84 4.36 15.90
CA PHE A 96 4.90 5.00 15.13
C PHE A 96 4.42 6.38 14.68
N SER A 97 5.29 7.39 14.70
CA SER A 97 5.11 8.56 13.85
C SER A 97 5.13 8.15 12.37
N VAL A 98 4.68 9.03 11.48
CA VAL A 98 4.69 8.75 10.03
C VAL A 98 6.11 8.41 9.53
N GLN A 99 7.13 9.12 10.00
CA GLN A 99 8.51 8.87 9.57
C GLN A 99 9.02 7.53 10.09
N GLU A 100 8.82 7.23 11.38
CA GLU A 100 9.23 5.95 11.95
C GLU A 100 8.49 4.76 11.28
N LEU A 101 7.22 4.93 10.91
CA LEU A 101 6.45 3.88 10.24
C LEU A 101 6.94 3.65 8.81
N ARG A 102 7.31 4.74 8.11
CA ARG A 102 7.94 4.65 6.78
C ARG A 102 9.26 3.90 6.86
N ASP A 103 10.11 4.26 7.82
CA ASP A 103 11.42 3.61 8.02
C ASP A 103 11.24 2.13 8.40
N HIS A 104 10.26 1.84 9.26
CA HIS A 104 9.85 0.47 9.59
C HIS A 104 9.45 -0.30 8.33
N TYR A 105 8.63 0.25 7.44
CA TYR A 105 8.24 -0.43 6.21
C TYR A 105 9.39 -0.65 5.24
N GLN A 106 10.35 0.26 5.17
CA GLN A 106 11.50 0.20 4.28
C GLN A 106 12.58 -0.79 4.74
N THR A 107 12.79 -0.95 6.05
CA THR A 107 13.95 -1.70 6.56
C THR A 107 13.57 -2.76 7.59
N GLY A 108 12.62 -2.49 8.49
CA GLY A 108 12.33 -3.35 9.65
C GLY A 108 11.21 -4.38 9.46
N CYS A 109 10.23 -4.11 8.58
CA CYS A 109 9.00 -4.90 8.52
C CYS A 109 9.14 -6.11 7.58
N ILE A 110 9.42 -7.29 8.12
CA ILE A 110 9.59 -8.52 7.31
C ILE A 110 8.29 -8.88 6.58
N ARG A 111 7.14 -8.60 7.20
CA ARG A 111 5.82 -8.84 6.60
C ARG A 111 5.49 -7.89 5.44
N ASN A 112 6.29 -6.84 5.25
CA ASN A 112 6.20 -5.94 4.11
C ASN A 112 7.03 -6.42 2.91
N LEU A 113 7.71 -7.58 3.01
CA LEU A 113 8.39 -8.22 1.88
C LEU A 113 7.39 -8.88 0.94
N PHE A 114 7.65 -8.77 -0.35
CA PHE A 114 6.82 -9.29 -1.40
C PHE A 114 7.69 -9.74 -2.58
N THR A 115 7.51 -10.98 -3.01
CA THR A 115 8.16 -11.54 -4.19
C THR A 115 7.40 -11.12 -5.44
N CYS A 116 8.11 -10.61 -6.43
CA CYS A 116 7.56 -10.26 -7.74
C CYS A 116 6.86 -11.49 -8.35
N PRO A 117 5.57 -11.39 -8.71
CA PRO A 117 4.77 -12.49 -9.23
C PRO A 117 5.02 -12.76 -10.72
N VAL A 118 5.82 -11.93 -11.39
CA VAL A 118 6.17 -12.15 -12.80
C VAL A 118 7.04 -13.39 -12.90
N GLN A 119 6.64 -14.31 -13.78
CA GLN A 119 7.34 -15.58 -14.00
C GLN A 119 8.83 -15.33 -14.27
N ASP A 120 9.68 -16.14 -13.63
CA ASP A 120 11.15 -16.09 -13.72
C ASP A 120 11.82 -14.79 -13.23
N CYS A 121 11.10 -13.87 -12.57
CA CYS A 121 11.73 -12.67 -12.03
C CYS A 121 12.47 -12.93 -10.71
N GLY A 122 11.81 -13.60 -9.76
CA GLY A 122 12.40 -13.94 -8.44
C GLY A 122 12.80 -12.75 -7.56
N HIS A 123 12.53 -11.50 -7.98
CA HIS A 123 12.89 -10.31 -7.22
C HIS A 123 12.03 -10.17 -5.98
N VAL A 124 12.66 -9.96 -4.82
CA VAL A 124 11.95 -9.68 -3.57
C VAL A 124 12.14 -8.22 -3.22
N ALA A 125 11.05 -7.46 -3.20
CA ALA A 125 11.06 -6.07 -2.77
C ALA A 125 10.08 -5.87 -1.61
N ARG A 126 9.89 -4.61 -1.20
CA ARG A 126 8.87 -4.24 -0.23
C ARG A 126 7.69 -3.60 -0.96
N VAL A 127 6.49 -3.65 -0.40
CA VAL A 127 5.27 -3.14 -1.08
C VAL A 127 5.42 -1.69 -1.57
N ASP A 128 6.17 -0.86 -0.84
CA ASP A 128 6.39 0.53 -1.24
C ASP A 128 7.42 0.70 -2.37
N THR A 129 8.31 -0.28 -2.58
CA THR A 129 9.38 -0.23 -3.60
C THR A 129 9.14 -1.16 -4.79
N ILE A 130 8.25 -2.14 -4.67
CA ILE A 130 7.95 -3.12 -5.73
C ILE A 130 7.40 -2.45 -6.99
N THR A 131 6.67 -1.34 -6.84
CA THR A 131 6.16 -0.53 -7.96
C THR A 131 7.31 -0.03 -8.85
N ASN A 132 8.43 0.40 -8.26
CA ASN A 132 9.58 0.83 -9.05
C ASN A 132 10.25 -0.35 -9.77
N HIS A 133 10.35 -1.49 -9.11
CA HIS A 133 10.85 -2.71 -9.73
C HIS A 133 9.99 -3.12 -10.93
N TYR A 134 8.66 -3.17 -10.77
CA TYR A 134 7.74 -3.53 -11.86
C TYR A 134 7.98 -2.69 -13.11
N GLU A 135 8.06 -1.38 -12.96
CA GLU A 135 8.27 -0.48 -14.10
C GLU A 135 9.62 -0.64 -14.76
N THR A 136 10.66 -0.83 -13.95
CA THR A 136 12.04 -0.89 -14.43
C THR A 136 12.34 -2.22 -15.09
N ALA A 137 11.78 -3.32 -14.58
CA ALA A 137 12.07 -4.68 -15.04
C ALA A 137 11.01 -5.24 -16.00
N HIS A 138 9.76 -4.77 -15.91
CA HIS A 138 8.62 -5.35 -16.63
C HIS A 138 7.73 -4.31 -17.34
N GLY A 139 7.97 -3.02 -17.11
CA GLY A 139 7.20 -1.95 -17.72
C GLY A 139 7.67 -1.57 -19.12
N PRO A 140 7.01 -0.57 -19.74
CA PRO A 140 5.90 0.20 -19.19
C PRO A 140 4.58 -0.59 -19.17
N PHE A 141 3.79 -0.42 -18.11
CA PHE A 141 2.42 -0.95 -18.05
C PHE A 141 1.43 0.10 -18.52
N GLU A 142 0.44 -0.31 -19.31
CA GLU A 142 -0.66 0.57 -19.69
C GLU A 142 -1.53 0.93 -18.48
N LEU A 143 -2.08 2.15 -18.50
CA LEU A 143 -3.05 2.59 -17.51
C LEU A 143 -4.35 1.81 -17.69
N LEU A 144 -4.81 1.15 -16.63
CA LEU A 144 -6.05 0.39 -16.69
C LEU A 144 -7.25 1.33 -16.72
N SER A 145 -8.15 1.12 -17.68
CA SER A 145 -9.37 1.89 -17.81
C SER A 145 -10.48 1.24 -16.97
N PRO A 146 -11.36 2.00 -16.31
CA PRO A 146 -12.46 1.44 -15.51
C PRO A 146 -13.40 0.54 -16.32
N SER A 147 -13.45 0.72 -17.64
CA SER A 147 -14.22 -0.11 -18.58
C SER A 147 -13.77 -1.57 -18.59
N ASP A 148 -12.54 -1.86 -18.17
CA ASP A 148 -11.93 -3.20 -18.16
C ASP A 148 -12.33 -4.01 -16.89
N TYR A 149 -13.06 -3.40 -15.95
CA TYR A 149 -13.32 -3.92 -14.60
C TYR A 149 -14.71 -4.53 -14.38
N GLN A 150 -15.41 -4.99 -15.42
CA GLN A 150 -16.68 -5.70 -15.20
C GLN A 150 -16.54 -7.06 -14.50
N GLN A 151 -15.34 -7.51 -14.10
CA GLN A 151 -15.15 -8.87 -13.57
C GLN A 151 -14.58 -9.04 -12.14
N ALA A 152 -14.19 -8.00 -11.39
CA ALA A 152 -13.94 -8.17 -9.94
C ALA A 152 -13.84 -6.82 -9.20
N PRO A 153 -14.65 -6.54 -8.16
CA PRO A 153 -14.67 -5.23 -7.49
C PRO A 153 -13.40 -4.84 -6.72
N ASN A 154 -12.45 -5.77 -6.49
CA ASN A 154 -11.38 -5.57 -5.51
C ASN A 154 -9.98 -6.01 -5.97
N CYS A 155 -9.77 -6.32 -7.26
CA CYS A 155 -8.48 -6.78 -7.76
C CYS A 155 -8.02 -5.94 -8.96
N VAL A 156 -6.85 -5.31 -8.85
CA VAL A 156 -6.15 -4.76 -10.03
C VAL A 156 -5.51 -5.94 -10.75
N MET A 157 -6.14 -6.39 -11.84
CA MET A 157 -5.60 -7.40 -12.73
C MET A 157 -4.67 -6.69 -13.73
N PHE A 158 -3.39 -7.08 -13.75
CA PHE A 158 -2.49 -6.70 -14.84
C PHE A 158 -2.50 -7.84 -15.86
N GLU A 159 -2.83 -7.55 -17.12
CA GLU A 159 -2.54 -8.49 -18.20
C GLU A 159 -1.02 -8.48 -18.44
N LEU A 160 -0.37 -9.59 -18.10
CA LEU A 160 1.02 -9.82 -18.47
C LEU A 160 1.05 -10.41 -19.89
N PRO A 161 1.82 -9.85 -20.84
CA PRO A 161 1.97 -10.46 -22.14
C PRO A 161 2.63 -11.83 -21.98
N ILE A 162 1.90 -12.89 -22.34
CA ILE A 162 2.44 -14.24 -22.41
C ILE A 162 3.46 -14.24 -23.55
N LYS A 163 4.76 -14.27 -23.24
CA LYS A 163 5.75 -14.72 -24.21
C LYS A 163 5.52 -16.21 -24.44
N LEU A 164 4.83 -16.54 -25.53
CA LEU A 164 4.83 -17.89 -26.07
C LEU A 164 6.28 -18.30 -26.33
N ARG A 165 6.75 -19.31 -25.60
CA ARG A 165 7.93 -20.11 -25.93
C ARG A 165 7.50 -21.55 -26.06
#